data_AF-A0A973JL02-F1
#
_entry.id   AF-A0A973JL02-F1
#
_cell.length_a   1.000
_cell.length_b   1.000
_cell.length_c   1.000
_cell.angle_alpha   90.00
_cell.angle_beta   90.00
_cell.angle_gamma   90.00
#
_symmetry.space_group_name_H-M   'P 1'
#
loop_
_entity.id
_entity.type
_entity.pdbx_description
1 polymer ?
#
loop_
_entity_poly.entity_id
_entity_poly.type
_entity_poly.pdbx_seq_one_letter_code
_entity_poly.pdbx_strand_id
1 'polypeptide(L)'
;MAPNTSKKPLPQSVWTWILITLLWGTVFFASSTWTLTKAVAMLGQGVFGPTRSEAFGVYELYAPLLLVIALVGMAVKNRLDPGSVKQLSRQKAVKDGSREQIFVSFAGSIATSFLFTILTACAYSLTVPLTGLVVQLGLSVVLVAALLNIAAGLAASLFVGTIFIVARSTGLVKRF
;
A
#
# COMPACT_ATOMS: atom_id res chain seq x y z
N MET A 1 14.63 -37.56 -26.82
CA MET A 1 13.86 -36.37 -26.39
C MET A 1 13.89 -36.32 -24.86
N ALA A 2 14.63 -35.39 -24.28
CA ALA A 2 14.62 -35.17 -22.83
C ALA A 2 13.35 -34.37 -22.44
N PRO A 3 12.64 -34.72 -21.37
CA PRO A 3 11.47 -33.97 -20.94
C PRO A 3 11.89 -32.57 -20.47
N ASN A 4 11.27 -31.57 -21.08
CA ASN A 4 11.38 -30.15 -20.71
C ASN A 4 11.02 -30.01 -19.22
N THR A 5 12.01 -29.74 -18.37
CA THR A 5 11.80 -29.46 -16.95
C THR A 5 11.04 -28.14 -16.84
N SER A 6 9.72 -28.23 -16.78
CA SER A 6 8.83 -27.15 -16.37
C SER A 6 9.30 -26.63 -15.02
N LYS A 7 10.03 -25.51 -15.02
CA LYS A 7 10.43 -24.82 -13.79
C LYS A 7 9.13 -24.43 -13.09
N LYS A 8 8.77 -25.15 -12.03
CA LYS A 8 7.68 -24.74 -11.12
C LYS A 8 7.96 -23.28 -10.74
N PRO A 9 7.04 -22.35 -11.00
CA PRO A 9 7.28 -20.97 -10.66
C PRO A 9 7.46 -20.88 -9.15
N LEU A 10 8.63 -20.34 -8.75
CA LEU A 10 9.02 -20.26 -7.36
C LEU A 10 8.00 -19.40 -6.60
N PRO A 11 7.48 -19.86 -5.44
CA PRO A 11 6.64 -19.03 -4.61
C PRO A 11 7.37 -17.73 -4.27
N GLN A 12 6.65 -16.61 -4.25
CA GLN A 12 7.21 -15.31 -3.93
C GLN A 12 7.94 -15.38 -2.58
N SER A 13 9.22 -14.97 -2.56
CA SER A 13 10.05 -15.12 -1.36
C SER A 13 9.50 -14.31 -0.20
N VAL A 14 9.74 -14.79 1.03
CA VAL A 14 9.37 -14.10 2.27
C VAL A 14 9.93 -12.68 2.29
N TRP A 15 11.19 -12.52 1.85
CA TRP A 15 11.87 -11.24 1.74
C TRP A 15 11.18 -10.29 0.76
N THR A 16 10.73 -10.79 -0.40
CA THR A 16 10.00 -9.96 -1.36
C THR A 16 8.70 -9.43 -0.75
N TRP A 17 7.98 -10.24 0.04
CA TRP A 17 6.79 -9.78 0.75
C TRP A 17 7.13 -8.69 1.77
N ILE A 18 8.12 -8.92 2.62
CA ILE A 18 8.56 -7.95 3.63
C ILE A 18 8.94 -6.63 2.97
N LEU A 19 9.79 -6.66 1.93
CA LEU A 19 10.25 -5.46 1.25
C LEU A 19 9.11 -4.70 0.58
N ILE A 20 8.18 -5.39 -0.08
CA ILE A 20 7.01 -4.76 -0.71
C ILE A 20 6.11 -4.14 0.37
N THR A 21 5.83 -4.84 1.47
CA THR A 21 4.99 -4.32 2.55
C THR A 21 5.63 -3.12 3.22
N LEU A 22 6.93 -3.15 3.49
CA LEU A 22 7.66 -1.99 4.02
C LEU A 22 7.62 -0.82 3.04
N LEU A 23 7.92 -1.05 1.77
CA LEU A 23 7.92 0.01 0.75
C LEU A 23 6.54 0.68 0.65
N TRP A 24 5.49 -0.10 0.40
CA TRP A 24 4.15 0.45 0.26
C TRP A 24 3.60 0.99 1.57
N GLY A 25 3.85 0.32 2.69
CA GLY A 25 3.44 0.80 4.00
C GLY A 25 4.09 2.14 4.37
N THR A 26 5.32 2.39 3.92
CA THR A 26 5.99 3.69 4.09
C THR A 26 5.35 4.77 3.24
N VAL A 27 5.10 4.46 1.95
CA VAL A 27 4.40 5.38 1.05
C VAL A 27 3.03 5.75 1.61
N PHE A 28 2.28 4.76 2.08
CA PHE A 28 0.97 4.99 2.68
C PHE A 28 1.05 5.73 4.01
N PHE A 29 2.03 5.44 4.86
CA PHE A 29 2.24 6.20 6.10
C PHE A 29 2.47 7.69 5.81
N ALA A 30 3.36 7.99 4.84
CA ALA A 30 3.64 9.36 4.45
C ALA A 30 2.41 10.05 3.83
N SER A 31 1.70 9.37 2.92
CA SER A 31 0.52 9.93 2.27
C SER A 31 -0.63 10.14 3.27
N SER A 32 -0.88 9.17 4.16
CA SER A 32 -1.89 9.27 5.20
C SER A 32 -1.57 10.35 6.23
N THR A 33 -0.30 10.51 6.62
CA THR A 33 0.11 11.62 7.50
C THR A 33 -0.22 12.96 6.86
N TRP A 34 0.11 13.11 5.57
CA TRP A 34 -0.20 14.34 4.84
C TRP A 34 -1.70 14.57 4.71
N THR A 35 -2.50 13.56 4.37
CA THR A 35 -3.96 13.73 4.24
C THR A 35 -4.64 13.97 5.57
N LEU A 36 -4.14 13.42 6.69
CA LEU A 36 -4.63 13.73 8.04
C LEU A 36 -4.40 15.20 8.39
N THR A 37 -3.21 15.75 8.11
CA THR A 37 -2.93 17.19 8.31
C THR A 37 -3.86 18.06 7.47
N LYS A 38 -4.10 17.67 6.21
CA LYS A 38 -5.06 18.38 5.34
C LYS A 38 -6.49 18.26 5.85
N ALA A 39 -6.92 17.11 6.32
CA ALA A 39 -8.28 16.92 6.85
C ALA A 39 -8.52 17.76 8.12
N VAL A 40 -7.55 17.85 9.04
CA VAL A 40 -7.63 18.75 10.19
C VAL A 40 -7.77 20.21 9.74
N ALA A 41 -6.94 20.65 8.79
CA ALA A 41 -7.00 22.01 8.27
C ALA A 41 -8.33 22.32 7.54
N MET A 42 -8.86 21.36 6.78
CA MET A 42 -10.12 21.53 6.05
C MET A 42 -11.34 21.58 6.96
N LEU A 43 -11.36 20.78 8.03
CA LEU A 43 -12.50 20.73 8.95
C LEU A 43 -12.40 21.74 10.08
N GLY A 44 -11.21 22.31 10.34
CA GLY A 44 -10.96 23.14 11.51
C GLY A 44 -11.16 22.38 12.84
N GLN A 45 -11.00 21.05 12.81
CA GLN A 45 -11.27 20.15 13.93
C GLN A 45 -10.02 19.36 14.30
N GLY A 46 -9.73 19.31 15.60
CA GLY A 46 -8.62 18.55 16.14
C GLY A 46 -7.26 19.25 16.00
N VAL A 47 -6.22 18.54 16.41
CA VAL A 47 -4.82 19.01 16.41
C VAL A 47 -3.97 17.91 15.82
N PHE A 48 -3.43 18.16 14.63
CA PHE A 48 -2.54 17.21 13.96
C PHE A 48 -1.65 17.92 12.95
N GLY A 49 -0.36 17.94 13.24
CA GLY A 49 0.65 18.57 12.39
C GLY A 49 2.05 18.19 12.85
N PRO A 50 2.41 16.90 12.79
CA PRO A 50 3.71 16.45 13.27
C PRO A 50 4.84 17.08 12.45
N THR A 51 5.88 17.50 13.13
CA THR A 51 7.17 17.82 12.52
C THR A 51 7.78 16.56 11.89
N ARG A 52 8.80 16.75 11.04
CA ARG A 52 9.46 15.60 10.38
C ARG A 52 10.08 14.63 11.39
N SER A 53 10.74 15.15 12.43
CA SER A 53 11.34 14.33 13.50
C SER A 53 10.30 13.51 14.25
N GLU A 54 9.16 14.11 14.55
CA GLU A 54 8.04 13.43 15.21
C GLU A 54 7.44 12.35 14.31
N ALA A 55 7.27 12.63 13.02
CA ALA A 55 6.81 11.64 12.05
C ALA A 55 7.80 10.46 11.92
N PHE A 56 9.11 10.71 11.96
CA PHE A 56 10.11 9.64 11.99
C PHE A 56 10.03 8.82 13.28
N GLY A 57 9.90 9.45 14.45
CA GLY A 57 9.75 8.73 15.73
C GLY A 57 8.52 7.84 15.77
N VAL A 58 7.39 8.29 15.22
CA VAL A 58 6.19 7.43 15.08
C VAL A 58 6.42 6.32 14.06
N TYR A 59 7.10 6.62 12.94
CA TYR A 59 7.42 5.63 11.92
C TYR A 59 8.32 4.50 12.44
N GLU A 60 9.25 4.76 13.34
CA GLU A 60 10.08 3.73 13.99
C GLU A 60 9.25 2.69 14.74
N LEU A 61 8.12 3.09 15.33
CA LEU A 61 7.17 2.19 15.98
C LEU A 61 6.19 1.56 14.96
N TYR A 62 5.92 2.27 13.86
CA TYR A 62 5.08 1.81 12.77
C TYR A 62 5.72 0.70 11.93
N ALA A 63 7.02 0.79 11.65
CA ALA A 63 7.71 -0.16 10.78
C ALA A 63 7.70 -1.61 11.31
N PRO A 64 7.95 -1.89 12.61
CA PRO A 64 7.76 -3.22 13.18
C PRO A 64 6.32 -3.73 13.05
N LEU A 65 5.33 -2.86 13.19
CA LEU A 65 3.92 -3.22 12.98
C LEU A 65 3.66 -3.65 11.52
N LEU A 66 4.29 -2.98 10.54
CA LEU A 66 4.24 -3.39 9.14
C LEU A 66 4.84 -4.78 8.92
N LEU A 67 5.90 -5.13 9.64
CA LEU A 67 6.46 -6.49 9.58
C LEU A 67 5.47 -7.53 10.08
N VAL A 68 4.81 -7.26 11.20
CA VAL A 68 3.75 -8.15 11.73
C VAL A 68 2.62 -8.29 10.71
N ILE A 69 2.15 -7.19 10.11
CA ILE A 69 1.13 -7.20 9.06
C ILE A 69 1.59 -8.00 7.84
N ALA A 70 2.85 -7.88 7.41
CA ALA A 70 3.40 -8.64 6.29
C ALA A 70 3.35 -10.15 6.54
N LEU A 71 3.78 -10.57 7.74
CA LEU A 71 3.79 -11.97 8.15
C LEU A 71 2.37 -12.54 8.27
N VAL A 72 1.45 -11.79 8.88
CA VAL A 72 0.04 -12.18 8.99
C VAL A 72 -0.61 -12.26 7.61
N GLY A 73 -0.39 -11.27 6.75
CA GLY A 73 -0.90 -11.25 5.37
C GLY A 73 -0.40 -12.47 4.58
N MET A 74 0.86 -12.84 4.75
CA MET A 74 1.44 -14.04 4.15
C MET A 74 0.81 -15.32 4.69
N ALA A 75 0.62 -15.43 6.01
CA ALA A 75 -0.01 -16.60 6.64
C ALA A 75 -1.46 -16.78 6.17
N VAL A 76 -2.23 -15.69 6.12
CA VAL A 76 -3.61 -15.68 5.60
C VAL A 76 -3.63 -16.07 4.13
N LYS A 77 -2.74 -15.48 3.32
CA LYS A 77 -2.62 -15.81 1.89
C LYS A 77 -2.28 -17.29 1.68
N ASN A 78 -1.35 -17.86 2.45
CA ASN A 78 -0.99 -19.27 2.35
C ASN A 78 -2.13 -20.22 2.75
N ARG A 79 -3.02 -19.79 3.66
CA ARG A 79 -4.24 -20.55 4.00
C ARG A 79 -5.33 -20.48 2.93
N LEU A 80 -5.51 -19.32 2.29
CA LEU A 80 -6.58 -19.09 1.30
C LEU A 80 -6.21 -19.52 -0.13
N ASP A 81 -4.92 -19.57 -0.46
CA ASP A 81 -4.38 -20.03 -1.74
C ASP A 81 -3.19 -20.97 -1.50
N PRO A 82 -3.41 -22.16 -0.91
CA PRO A 82 -2.35 -23.12 -0.68
C PRO A 82 -1.69 -23.51 -2.02
N GLY A 83 -0.37 -23.40 -2.09
CA GLY A 83 0.40 -23.62 -3.33
C GLY A 83 0.45 -22.42 -4.28
N SER A 84 -0.12 -21.26 -3.91
CA SER A 84 -0.06 -20.02 -4.70
C SER A 84 -0.64 -20.12 -6.11
N VAL A 85 -1.58 -21.04 -6.37
CA VAL A 85 -2.07 -21.34 -7.73
C VAL A 85 -2.79 -20.13 -8.34
N LYS A 86 -3.60 -19.41 -7.55
CA LYS A 86 -4.29 -18.19 -8.02
C LYS A 86 -3.29 -17.05 -8.26
N GLN A 87 -2.25 -16.96 -7.44
CA GLN A 87 -1.20 -15.96 -7.63
C GLN A 87 -0.35 -16.23 -8.87
N LEU A 88 0.07 -17.48 -9.07
CA LEU A 88 0.91 -17.89 -10.19
C LEU A 88 0.19 -17.75 -11.53
N SER A 89 -1.11 -18.09 -11.58
CA SER A 89 -1.93 -17.86 -12.76
C SER A 89 -2.11 -16.36 -13.06
N ARG A 90 -2.21 -15.50 -12.05
CA ARG A 90 -2.22 -14.03 -12.24
C ARG A 90 -0.89 -13.51 -12.76
N GLN A 91 0.22 -13.93 -12.19
CA GLN A 91 1.56 -13.53 -12.63
C GLN A 91 1.83 -13.96 -14.07
N LYS A 92 1.44 -15.19 -14.43
CA LYS A 92 1.53 -15.69 -15.80
C LYS A 92 0.67 -14.86 -16.75
N ALA A 93 -0.59 -14.59 -16.39
CA ALA A 93 -1.47 -13.78 -17.23
C ALA A 93 -0.98 -12.33 -17.42
N VAL A 94 -0.33 -11.74 -16.40
CA VAL A 94 0.33 -10.43 -16.50
C VAL A 94 1.54 -10.50 -17.42
N LYS A 95 2.41 -11.50 -17.23
CA LYS A 95 3.61 -11.69 -18.05
C LYS A 95 3.27 -11.96 -19.53
N ASP A 96 2.20 -12.69 -19.78
CA ASP A 96 1.72 -13.03 -21.12
C ASP A 96 0.90 -11.87 -21.75
N GLY A 97 0.83 -10.69 -21.11
CA GLY A 97 0.10 -9.52 -21.61
C GLY A 97 -1.43 -9.64 -21.63
N SER A 98 -1.97 -10.81 -21.28
CA SER A 98 -3.41 -11.15 -21.35
C SER A 98 -4.26 -10.49 -20.27
N ARG A 99 -3.65 -9.87 -19.25
CA ARG A 99 -4.34 -9.21 -18.12
C ARG A 99 -3.96 -7.74 -17.88
N GLU A 100 -3.39 -7.06 -18.87
CA GLU A 100 -3.06 -5.62 -18.76
C GLU A 100 -4.28 -4.74 -18.42
N GLN A 101 -5.53 -5.20 -18.64
CA GLN A 101 -6.73 -4.40 -18.40
C GLN A 101 -7.22 -4.33 -16.93
N ILE A 102 -6.65 -5.11 -16.01
CA ILE A 102 -7.06 -5.10 -14.59
C ILE A 102 -5.81 -5.00 -13.71
N PHE A 103 -4.90 -4.10 -14.08
CA PHE A 103 -3.84 -3.71 -13.16
C PHE A 103 -4.52 -2.95 -12.03
N VAL A 104 -4.41 -3.51 -10.83
CA VAL A 104 -4.98 -2.99 -9.57
C VAL A 104 -6.47 -3.29 -9.41
N SER A 105 -6.80 -4.18 -8.46
CA SER A 105 -8.18 -4.26 -7.97
C SER A 105 -8.54 -2.89 -7.40
N PHE A 106 -9.41 -2.15 -8.09
CA PHE A 106 -9.87 -0.83 -7.67
C PHE A 106 -10.38 -0.86 -6.22
N ALA A 107 -11.19 -1.88 -5.89
CA ALA A 107 -11.63 -2.15 -4.52
C ALA A 107 -10.48 -2.42 -3.55
N GLY A 108 -9.46 -3.18 -3.98
CA GLY A 108 -8.25 -3.42 -3.20
C GLY A 108 -7.48 -2.14 -2.89
N SER A 109 -7.33 -1.23 -3.85
CA SER A 109 -6.66 0.06 -3.62
C SER A 109 -7.45 0.99 -2.71
N ILE A 110 -8.77 1.02 -2.84
CA ILE A 110 -9.64 1.76 -1.94
C ILE A 110 -9.47 1.24 -0.51
N ALA A 111 -9.63 -0.08 -0.32
CA ALA A 111 -9.52 -0.71 0.99
C ALA A 111 -8.14 -0.49 1.61
N THR A 112 -7.07 -0.64 0.83
CA THR A 112 -5.69 -0.44 1.29
C THR A 112 -5.48 1.01 1.71
N SER A 113 -5.82 1.99 0.87
CA SER A 113 -5.64 3.42 1.19
C SER A 113 -6.44 3.84 2.43
N PHE A 114 -7.65 3.30 2.59
CA PHE A 114 -8.48 3.55 3.77
C PHE A 114 -7.88 2.94 5.04
N LEU A 115 -7.53 1.65 5.00
CA LEU A 115 -6.98 0.94 6.15
C LEU A 115 -5.65 1.52 6.61
N PHE A 116 -4.77 1.89 5.69
CA PHE A 116 -3.51 2.52 6.05
C PHE A 116 -3.69 3.92 6.65
N THR A 117 -4.71 4.68 6.25
CA THR A 117 -5.03 5.94 6.93
C THR A 117 -5.48 5.72 8.35
N ILE A 118 -6.36 4.74 8.59
CA ILE A 118 -6.76 4.37 9.96
C ILE A 118 -5.55 3.90 10.75
N LEU A 119 -4.74 3.00 10.18
CA LEU A 119 -3.56 2.46 10.84
C LEU A 119 -2.57 3.57 11.22
N THR A 120 -2.38 4.55 10.35
CA THR A 120 -1.54 5.73 10.60
C THR A 120 -2.11 6.59 11.72
N ALA A 121 -3.43 6.89 11.68
CA ALA A 121 -4.09 7.64 12.75
C ALA A 121 -3.99 6.93 14.10
N CYS A 122 -4.20 5.61 14.14
CA CYS A 122 -4.02 4.79 15.32
C CYS A 122 -2.58 4.82 15.83
N ALA A 123 -1.60 4.70 14.94
CA ALA A 123 -0.20 4.77 15.33
C ALA A 123 0.13 6.10 16.02
N TYR A 124 -0.23 7.23 15.42
CA TYR A 124 -0.03 8.53 16.05
C TYR A 124 -0.70 8.62 17.42
N SER A 125 -1.97 8.24 17.53
CA SER A 125 -2.71 8.25 18.81
C SER A 125 -2.09 7.34 19.88
N LEU A 126 -1.60 6.16 19.51
CA LEU A 126 -0.98 5.22 20.44
C LEU A 126 0.44 5.64 20.86
N THR A 127 1.13 6.43 20.04
CA THR A 127 2.47 6.92 20.34
C THR A 127 2.50 8.17 21.21
N VAL A 128 1.38 8.88 21.39
CA VAL A 128 1.24 10.05 22.27
C VAL A 128 1.92 9.88 23.65
N PRO A 129 1.62 8.82 24.43
CA PRO A 129 2.22 8.68 25.77
C PRO A 129 3.74 8.45 25.75
N LEU A 130 4.29 7.99 24.64
CA LEU A 130 5.73 7.68 24.49
C LEU A 130 6.53 8.85 23.93
N THR A 131 5.88 9.72 23.16
CA THR A 131 6.53 10.76 22.36
C THR A 131 6.20 12.18 22.83
N GLY A 132 5.19 12.35 23.68
CA GLY A 132 4.72 13.66 24.13
C GLY A 132 3.96 14.45 23.06
N LEU A 133 3.60 13.81 21.93
CA LEU A 133 2.90 14.45 20.83
C LEU A 133 1.50 14.90 21.21
N VAL A 134 1.10 16.07 20.70
CA VAL A 134 -0.29 16.51 20.77
C VAL A 134 -1.01 16.03 19.52
N VAL A 135 -1.76 14.93 19.66
CA VAL A 135 -2.58 14.36 18.60
C VAL A 135 -4.03 14.32 19.06
N GLN A 136 -4.89 15.04 18.35
CA GLN A 136 -6.33 15.01 18.56
C GLN A 136 -7.02 14.82 17.21
N LEU A 137 -7.33 13.58 16.88
CA LEU A 137 -7.97 13.19 15.62
C LEU A 137 -9.41 12.75 15.90
N GLY A 138 -10.38 13.56 15.46
CA GLY A 138 -11.79 13.18 15.48
C GLY A 138 -12.10 12.14 14.40
N LEU A 139 -13.20 11.39 14.57
CA LEU A 139 -13.64 10.41 13.58
C LEU A 139 -13.88 11.05 12.19
N SER A 140 -14.48 12.24 12.15
CA SER A 140 -14.70 13.03 10.94
C SER A 140 -13.40 13.30 10.18
N VAL A 141 -12.35 13.71 10.90
CA VAL A 141 -11.02 13.97 10.34
C VAL A 141 -10.43 12.71 9.71
N VAL A 142 -10.48 11.58 10.42
CA VAL A 142 -9.94 10.31 9.93
C VAL A 142 -10.69 9.85 8.67
N LEU A 143 -12.01 9.96 8.64
CA LEU A 143 -12.82 9.60 7.47
C LEU A 143 -12.51 10.49 6.25
N VAL A 144 -12.43 11.80 6.44
CA VAL A 144 -12.06 12.74 5.36
C VAL A 144 -10.64 12.46 4.87
N ALA A 145 -9.68 12.27 5.78
CA ALA A 145 -8.31 11.91 5.41
C ALA A 145 -8.23 10.60 4.63
N ALA A 146 -9.08 9.62 4.96
CA ALA A 146 -9.14 8.35 4.26
C ALA A 146 -9.71 8.52 2.84
N LEU A 147 -10.76 9.33 2.66
CA LEU A 147 -11.29 9.69 1.35
C LEU A 147 -10.25 10.42 0.49
N LEU A 148 -9.52 11.38 1.06
CA LEU A 148 -8.42 12.07 0.38
C LEU A 148 -7.31 11.10 -0.03
N ASN A 149 -6.96 10.13 0.83
CA ASN A 149 -5.92 9.16 0.53
C ASN A 149 -6.36 8.18 -0.57
N ILE A 150 -7.64 7.78 -0.58
CA ILE A 150 -8.23 7.01 -1.68
C ILE A 150 -8.12 7.80 -2.99
N ALA A 151 -8.53 9.06 -2.99
CA ALA A 151 -8.46 9.91 -4.18
C ALA A 151 -7.02 10.03 -4.71
N ALA A 152 -6.03 10.20 -3.81
CA ALA A 152 -4.62 10.22 -4.18
C ALA A 152 -4.15 8.89 -4.78
N GLY A 153 -4.53 7.75 -4.18
CA GLY A 153 -4.19 6.42 -4.70
C GLY A 153 -4.81 6.14 -6.07
N LEU A 154 -6.04 6.60 -6.31
CA LEU A 154 -6.71 6.50 -7.61
C LEU A 154 -6.04 7.39 -8.66
N ALA A 155 -5.71 8.63 -8.31
CA ALA A 155 -4.98 9.54 -9.21
C ALA A 155 -3.62 8.96 -9.61
N ALA A 156 -2.87 8.40 -8.66
CA ALA A 156 -1.60 7.73 -8.94
C ALA A 156 -1.79 6.52 -9.86
N SER A 157 -2.84 5.72 -9.65
CA SER A 157 -3.15 4.56 -10.50
C SER A 157 -3.50 4.96 -11.94
N LEU A 158 -4.31 6.01 -12.12
CA LEU A 158 -4.65 6.57 -13.43
C LEU A 158 -3.43 7.15 -14.15
N PHE A 159 -2.56 7.84 -13.40
CA PHE A 159 -1.32 8.39 -13.94
C PHE A 159 -0.38 7.30 -14.45
N VAL A 160 -0.15 6.26 -13.65
CA VAL A 160 0.64 5.08 -14.06
C VAL A 160 0.02 4.40 -15.28
N GLY A 161 -1.30 4.20 -15.29
CA GLY A 161 -2.01 3.64 -16.44
C GLY A 161 -1.82 4.48 -17.71
N THR A 162 -1.83 5.80 -17.60
CA THR A 162 -1.59 6.72 -18.73
C THR A 162 -0.16 6.59 -19.27
N ILE A 163 0.85 6.49 -18.38
CA ILE A 163 2.24 6.25 -18.79
C ILE A 163 2.36 4.96 -19.61
N PHE A 164 1.71 3.88 -19.18
CA PHE A 164 1.74 2.61 -19.92
C PHE A 164 1.10 2.73 -21.32
N ILE A 165 -0.04 3.43 -21.43
CA ILE A 165 -0.70 3.69 -22.72
C ILE A 165 0.23 4.48 -23.66
N VAL A 166 0.89 5.52 -23.14
CA VAL A 166 1.83 6.34 -23.92
C VAL A 166 3.09 5.55 -24.30
N ALA A 167 3.66 4.77 -23.39
CA ALA A 167 4.82 3.93 -23.67
C ALA A 167 4.51 2.88 -24.76
N ARG A 168 3.27 2.36 -24.78
CA ARG A 168 2.80 1.44 -25.80
C ARG A 168 2.58 2.14 -27.15
N SER A 169 1.96 3.32 -27.17
CA SER A 169 1.70 4.05 -28.42
C SER A 169 2.99 4.56 -29.07
N THR A 170 4.02 4.85 -28.29
CA THR A 170 5.34 5.28 -28.76
C THR A 170 6.28 4.11 -29.15
N GLY A 171 5.83 2.85 -29.00
CA GLY A 171 6.61 1.67 -29.38
C GLY A 171 7.76 1.31 -28.43
N LEU A 172 7.93 2.02 -27.32
CA LEU A 172 8.93 1.75 -26.28
C LEU A 172 8.75 0.37 -25.62
N VAL A 173 7.51 -0.16 -25.63
CA VAL A 173 7.15 -1.43 -24.96
C VAL A 173 7.45 -2.68 -25.81
N LYS A 174 7.86 -2.57 -27.09
CA LYS A 174 8.17 -3.74 -27.94
C LYS A 174 9.42 -4.56 -27.51
N ARG A 175 10.13 -4.18 -26.43
CA ARG A 175 11.39 -4.80 -26.00
C ARG A 175 11.37 -5.46 -24.60
N PHE A 176 10.20 -5.62 -23.99
CA PHE A 176 10.06 -6.35 -22.71
C PHE A 176 9.34 -7.68 -22.89
#